data_AF-A0A973P778-F1
#
_entry.id   AF-A0A973P778-F1
#
_cell.length_a   1.000
_cell.length_b   1.000
_cell.length_c   1.000
_cell.angle_alpha   90.00
_cell.angle_beta   90.00
_cell.angle_gamma   90.00
#
_symmetry.space_group_name_H-M   'P 1'
#
loop_
_entity.id
_entity.type
_entity.pdbx_description
1 polymer ?
#
loop_
_entity_poly.entity_id
_entity_poly.type
_entity_poly.pdbx_seq_one_letter_code
_entity_poly.pdbx_strand_id
1 'polypeptide(L)' 'FLSKALYDAGLYCRADDRGDPVVQLAPPLIVGQSEFDEIEQTLRAVLTEAWTRL' A
#
# COMPACT_ATOMS: atom_id res chain seq x y z
N PHE A 1 7.11 9.93 0.65
CA PHE A 1 7.24 8.93 1.74
C PHE A 1 6.54 7.63 1.35
N LEU A 2 5.23 7.65 1.14
CA LEU A 2 4.40 6.46 0.91
C LEU A 2 4.94 5.49 -0.13
N SER A 3 5.27 5.93 -1.35
CA SER A 3 5.71 5.01 -2.42
C SER A 3 6.95 4.21 -2.05
N LYS A 4 7.91 4.84 -1.37
CA LYS A 4 9.13 4.16 -0.90
C LYS A 4 8.82 3.24 0.28
N ALA A 5 8.05 3.69 1.25
CA ALA A 5 7.71 2.90 2.43
C ALA A 5 6.91 1.62 2.08
N LEU A 6 5.96 1.72 1.15
CA LEU A 6 5.20 0.58 0.64
C LEU A 6 6.12 -0.42 -0.09
N TYR A 7 7.04 0.08 -0.91
CA TYR A 7 8.02 -0.76 -1.60
C TYR A 7 8.97 -1.48 -0.63
N ASP A 8 9.54 -0.76 0.34
CA ASP A 8 10.44 -1.32 1.35
C ASP A 8 9.73 -2.35 2.25
N ALA A 9 8.41 -2.21 2.45
CA ALA A 9 7.55 -3.16 3.15
C ALA A 9 7.10 -4.36 2.29
N GLY A 10 7.57 -4.47 1.05
CA GLY A 10 7.27 -5.59 0.14
C GLY A 10 6.05 -5.39 -0.76
N LEU A 11 5.34 -4.26 -0.67
CA LEU A 11 4.16 -3.98 -1.48
C LEU A 11 4.49 -3.07 -2.67
N TYR A 12 4.73 -3.69 -3.83
CA TYR A 12 4.86 -2.96 -5.08
C TYR A 12 3.50 -2.45 -5.57
N CYS A 13 3.32 -1.14 -5.54
CA CYS A 13 2.09 -0.48 -5.97
C CYS A 13 2.37 0.93 -6.48
N ARG A 14 1.36 1.56 -7.09
CA ARG A 14 1.44 2.96 -7.50
C ARG A 14 0.71 3.84 -6.49
N ALA A 15 1.46 4.67 -5.78
CA ALA A 15 0.90 5.81 -5.06
C ALA A 15 0.96 7.04 -5.97
N ASP A 16 -0.20 7.56 -6.37
CA ASP A 16 -0.32 8.80 -7.13
C ASP A 16 -0.76 9.92 -6.17
N ASP A 17 -0.05 11.04 -6.19
CA ASP A 17 -0.27 12.21 -5.33
C ASP A 17 -0.79 13.42 -6.11
N ARG A 18 -1.16 13.25 -7.39
CA ARG A 18 -1.68 14.34 -8.23
C ARG A 18 -3.17 14.58 -7.97
N GLY A 19 -3.46 15.59 -7.15
CA GLY A 19 -4.82 16.02 -6.82
C GLY A 19 -5.38 15.20 -5.65
N ASP A 20 -6.13 14.16 -5.96
CA ASP A 20 -6.66 13.24 -4.95
C ASP A 20 -5.68 12.08 -4.75
N PRO A 21 -5.04 11.97 -3.56
CA PRO A 21 -4.03 10.95 -3.32
C PRO A 21 -4.66 9.56 -3.32
N VAL A 22 -4.14 8.66 -4.17
CA VAL A 22 -4.63 7.29 -4.33
C VAL A 22 -3.50 6.27 -4.28
N VAL A 23 -3.78 5.11 -3.66
CA VAL A 23 -2.94 3.92 -3.75
C VAL A 23 -3.62 2.92 -4.68
N GLN A 24 -3.02 2.67 -5.83
CA GLN A 24 -3.51 1.73 -6.83
C GLN A 24 -2.85 0.36 -6.67
N LEU A 25 -3.69 -0.66 -6.47
CA LEU A 25 -3.31 -2.07 -6.39
C LEU A 25 -3.79 -2.79 -7.66
N ALA A 26 -2.94 -3.64 -8.23
CA ALA A 26 -3.26 -4.44 -9.41
C ALA A 26 -2.78 -5.89 -9.23
N PRO A 27 -3.34 -6.63 -8.25
CA PRO A 27 -2.99 -8.03 -8.02
C PRO A 27 -3.44 -8.92 -9.20
N PRO A 28 -2.79 -10.08 -9.44
CA PRO A 28 -3.28 -11.07 -10.40
C PRO A 28 -4.71 -11.54 -10.10
N LEU A 29 -5.44 -11.99 -11.13
CA LEU A 29 -6.82 -12.47 -10.97
C LEU A 29 -6.97 -13.78 -10.18
N ILE A 30 -5.87 -14.47 -9.92
CA ILE A 30 -5.81 -15.73 -9.16
C ILE A 30 -5.62 -15.52 -7.65
N VAL A 31 -5.47 -14.28 -7.21
CA VAL A 31 -5.18 -13.91 -5.82
C VAL A 31 -6.34 -14.30 -4.90
N GLY A 32 -6.00 -14.84 -3.73
CA GLY A 32 -6.92 -15.31 -2.71
C GLY A 32 -6.87 -14.48 -1.44
N GLN A 33 -7.57 -14.97 -0.40
CA GLN A 33 -7.71 -14.26 0.87
C GLN A 33 -6.36 -14.00 1.56
N SER A 34 -5.42 -14.95 1.50
CA SER A 34 -4.10 -14.82 2.14
C SER A 34 -3.32 -13.61 1.62
N GLU A 35 -3.31 -13.41 0.31
CA GLU A 35 -2.61 -12.29 -0.30
C GLU A 35 -3.32 -10.96 -0.03
N PHE A 36 -4.67 -10.95 0.03
CA PHE A 36 -5.41 -9.75 0.44
C PHE A 36 -5.10 -9.35 1.88
N ASP A 37 -4.98 -10.32 2.79
CA ASP A 37 -4.60 -10.07 4.18
C ASP A 37 -3.18 -9.48 4.27
N GLU A 38 -2.23 -9.98 3.46
CA GLU A 38 -0.86 -9.43 3.40
C GLU A 38 -0.84 -7.99 2.87
N ILE A 39 -1.58 -7.72 1.79
CA ILE A 39 -1.72 -6.37 1.22
C ILE A 39 -2.34 -5.42 2.25
N GLU A 40 -3.42 -5.85 2.93
CA GLU A 40 -4.12 -5.07 3.94
C GLU A 40 -3.21 -4.74 5.13
N GLN A 41 -2.51 -5.73 5.67
CA GLN A 41 -1.61 -5.55 6.81
C GLN A 41 -0.47 -4.58 6.47
N THR A 42 0.11 -4.71 5.28
CA THR A 42 1.18 -3.82 4.81
C THR A 42 0.68 -2.38 4.65
N LEU A 43 -0.48 -2.19 4.01
CA LEU A 43 -1.11 -0.88 3.89
C LEU A 43 -1.40 -0.27 5.25
N ARG A 44 -1.99 -1.04 6.17
CA ARG A 44 -2.32 -0.60 7.52
C ARG A 44 -1.08 -0.11 8.25
N ALA A 45 0.01 -0.88 8.23
CA ALA A 45 1.24 -0.52 8.91
C ALA A 45 1.81 0.80 8.38
N VAL A 46 1.98 0.91 7.06
CA VAL A 46 2.60 2.10 6.43
C VAL A 46 1.70 3.34 6.55
N LEU A 47 0.39 3.21 6.39
CA LEU A 47 -0.54 4.33 6.51
C LEU A 47 -0.67 4.79 7.98
N THR A 48 -0.63 3.87 8.94
CA THR A 48 -0.61 4.22 10.37
C THR A 48 0.66 4.99 10.71
N GLU A 49 1.82 4.56 10.22
CA GLU A 49 3.07 5.28 10.41
C GLU A 49 3.03 6.67 9.74
N ALA A 50 2.54 6.76 8.50
CA ALA A 50 2.38 8.03 7.81
C ALA A 50 1.49 9.00 8.61
N TRP A 51 0.42 8.48 9.25
CA TRP A 51 -0.46 9.27 10.09
C TRP A 51 0.25 9.89 11.31
N THR A 52 1.19 9.17 11.92
CA THR A 52 1.99 9.71 13.04
C THR A 52 3.01 10.78 12.65
N ARG A 53 3.22 10.98 11.34
CA ARG A 53 4.20 11.94 10.78
C ARG A 53 3.55 13.20 10.21
N LEU A 54 2.22 13.31 10.29
CA LEU A 54 1.46 14.52 9.98
C LEU A 54 1.56 15.53 11.12
#